data_AF-A0A376C081-F1
#
_entry.id   AF-A0A376C081-F1
#
_cell.length_a   1.000
_cell.length_b   1.000
_cell.length_c   1.000
_cell.angle_alpha   90.00
_cell.angle_beta   90.00
_cell.angle_gamma   90.00
#
_symmetry.space_group_name_H-M   'P 1'
#
loop_
_entity.id
_entity.type
_entity.pdbx_description
1 polymer ?
#
loop_
_entity_poly.entity_id
_entity_poly.type
_entity_poly.pdbx_seq_one_letter_code
_entity_poly.pdbx_strand_id
1 'polypeptide(L)'
;MQRIVIQSDIMLPFPPYHRGFVEMEIDLIQNLPNEEKYELRIVDRCFILEPQDDAEISKKKYIGNPQTRFSTISYEDIKNLLSEIQMEINDRLSPELINKIFQKGLLKITQKECEKGITWYHSQANNWIIPNELQ
;
A
#
# COMPACT_ATOMS: atom_id res chain seq x y z
N MET A 1 6.62 14.85 -1.72
CA MET A 1 5.49 14.12 -1.11
C MET A 1 5.96 12.70 -0.89
N GLN A 2 5.78 12.17 0.31
CA GLN A 2 6.27 10.83 0.68
C GLN A 2 5.44 9.76 -0.02
N ARG A 3 6.07 8.67 -0.49
CA ARG A 3 5.38 7.56 -1.16
C ARG A 3 4.55 6.78 -0.14
N ILE A 4 3.26 6.61 -0.42
CA ILE A 4 2.34 5.82 0.41
C ILE A 4 2.37 4.38 -0.11
N VAL A 5 3.20 3.56 0.51
CA VAL A 5 3.53 2.22 -0.02
C VAL A 5 3.39 1.15 1.05
N ILE A 6 2.88 -0.02 0.65
CA ILE A 6 3.06 -1.29 1.35
C ILE A 6 3.70 -2.29 0.39
N GLN A 7 4.31 -3.34 0.92
CA GLN A 7 4.84 -4.42 0.08
C GLN A 7 4.63 -5.78 0.71
N SER A 8 4.72 -6.83 -0.11
CA SER A 8 4.81 -8.19 0.38
C SER A 8 6.20 -8.49 0.93
N ASP A 9 6.27 -9.30 1.98
CA ASP A 9 7.52 -9.83 2.55
C ASP A 9 7.91 -11.19 1.95
N ILE A 10 7.02 -11.78 1.15
CA ILE A 10 7.24 -12.99 0.36
C ILE A 10 7.02 -12.73 -1.13
N MET A 11 7.48 -13.66 -1.97
CA MET A 11 7.17 -13.65 -3.39
C MET A 11 5.77 -14.18 -3.65
N LEU A 12 4.98 -13.42 -4.40
CA LEU A 12 3.60 -13.72 -4.76
C LEU A 12 3.46 -13.86 -6.28
N PRO A 13 2.44 -14.59 -6.77
CA PRO A 13 2.06 -14.53 -8.16
C PRO A 13 1.63 -13.10 -8.52
N PHE A 14 2.07 -12.60 -9.68
CA PHE A 14 1.69 -11.29 -10.19
C PHE A 14 1.24 -11.40 -11.66
N PRO A 15 0.04 -10.92 -12.00
CA PRO A 15 -0.49 -11.06 -13.36
C PRO A 15 0.41 -10.44 -14.45
N PRO A 16 0.40 -11.01 -15.67
CA PRO A 16 -0.26 -12.25 -16.06
C PRO A 16 0.55 -13.51 -15.71
N TYR A 17 1.89 -13.45 -15.68
CA TYR A 17 2.77 -14.63 -15.54
C TYR A 17 4.04 -14.39 -14.72
N HIS A 18 4.10 -13.33 -13.92
CA HIS A 18 5.28 -13.00 -13.12
C HIS A 18 5.15 -13.56 -11.70
N ARG A 19 6.29 -13.70 -11.02
CA ARG A 19 6.38 -13.98 -9.60
C ARG A 19 7.48 -13.12 -9.00
N GLY A 20 7.19 -12.45 -7.89
CA GLY A 20 8.11 -11.55 -7.21
C GLY A 20 7.45 -10.93 -6.00
N PHE A 21 8.13 -9.99 -5.35
CA PHE A 21 7.53 -9.18 -4.30
C PHE A 21 6.57 -8.18 -4.93
N VAL A 22 5.44 -7.94 -4.27
CA VAL A 22 4.42 -7.01 -4.73
C VAL A 22 4.53 -5.72 -3.93
N GLU A 23 4.64 -4.60 -4.61
CA GLU A 23 4.60 -3.25 -4.04
C GLU A 23 3.28 -2.60 -4.44
N MET A 24 2.50 -2.13 -3.47
CA MET A 24 1.28 -1.34 -3.74
C MET A 24 1.54 0.10 -3.34
N GLU A 25 1.32 1.01 -4.26
CA GLU A 25 1.48 2.45 -4.03
C GLU A 25 0.17 3.18 -4.24
N ILE A 26 -0.23 4.01 -3.27
CA ILE A 26 -1.21 5.08 -3.55
C ILE A 26 -0.42 6.23 -4.18
N ASP A 27 -0.57 6.41 -5.48
CA ASP A 27 0.17 7.42 -6.24
C ASP A 27 -0.65 8.71 -6.47
N LEU A 28 -1.97 8.65 -6.23
CA LEU A 28 -2.86 9.79 -6.23
C LEU A 28 -3.94 9.65 -5.16
N ILE A 29 -4.17 10.74 -4.43
CA ILE A 29 -5.31 10.93 -3.53
C ILE A 29 -6.05 12.18 -4.02
N GLN A 30 -7.27 12.00 -4.50
CA GLN A 30 -8.14 13.09 -4.91
C GLN A 30 -9.26 13.24 -3.89
N ASN A 31 -9.35 14.43 -3.29
CA ASN A 31 -10.45 14.76 -2.40
C ASN A 31 -11.67 15.24 -3.20
N LEU A 32 -12.83 14.62 -2.99
CA LEU A 32 -14.10 14.99 -3.59
C LEU A 32 -15.08 15.41 -2.48
N PRO A 33 -15.00 16.65 -1.98
CA PRO A 33 -15.76 17.07 -0.81
C PRO A 33 -17.27 17.12 -1.03
N ASN A 34 -17.71 17.43 -2.26
CA ASN A 34 -19.13 17.43 -2.62
C ASN A 34 -19.76 16.02 -2.60
N GLU A 35 -18.93 14.99 -2.64
CA GLU A 35 -19.33 13.58 -2.59
C GLU A 35 -18.88 12.89 -1.29
N GLU A 36 -18.30 13.66 -0.36
CA GLU A 36 -17.78 13.20 0.94
C GLU A 36 -16.88 11.95 0.85
N LYS A 37 -16.03 11.89 -0.20
CA LYS A 37 -15.17 10.73 -0.47
C LYS A 37 -13.78 11.14 -0.96
N TYR A 38 -12.84 10.20 -0.87
CA TYR A 38 -11.56 10.25 -1.56
C TYR A 38 -11.53 9.22 -2.68
N GLU A 39 -10.96 9.62 -3.81
CA GLU A 39 -10.58 8.71 -4.89
C GLU A 39 -9.08 8.44 -4.81
N LEU A 40 -8.75 7.16 -4.75
CA LEU A 40 -7.39 6.66 -4.65
C LEU A 40 -7.03 5.98 -5.96
N ARG A 41 -5.89 6.34 -6.53
CA ARG A 41 -5.26 5.53 -7.58
C ARG A 41 -4.17 4.70 -6.93
N ILE A 42 -4.32 3.38 -7.05
CA ILE A 42 -3.40 2.40 -6.51
C ILE A 42 -2.67 1.74 -7.68
N VAL A 43 -1.35 1.75 -7.61
CA VAL A 43 -0.46 1.14 -8.59
C VAL A 43 0.26 -0.02 -7.93
N ASP A 44 -0.08 -1.23 -8.38
CA ASP A 44 0.56 -2.45 -7.94
C ASP A 44 1.72 -2.78 -8.91
N ARG A 45 2.91 -3.06 -8.38
CA ARG A 45 4.09 -3.43 -9.15
C ARG A 45 4.72 -4.69 -8.61
N CYS A 46 5.33 -5.49 -9.48
CA CYS A 46 6.11 -6.65 -9.10
C CYS A 46 7.60 -6.33 -9.20
N PHE A 47 8.39 -6.77 -8.23
CA PHE A 47 9.84 -6.64 -8.28
C PHE A 47 10.55 -7.88 -7.76
N ILE A 48 11.78 -8.05 -8.24
CA ILE A 48 12.77 -8.97 -7.69
C ILE A 48 13.92 -8.18 -7.08
N LEU A 49 14.61 -8.80 -6.13
CA LEU A 49 15.82 -8.25 -5.53
C LEU A 49 17.02 -8.78 -6.30
N GLU A 50 17.75 -7.90 -6.97
CA GLU A 50 19.01 -8.25 -7.63
C GLU A 50 20.18 -7.94 -6.69
N PRO A 51 21.15 -8.88 -6.52
CA PRO A 51 22.40 -8.59 -5.83
C PRO A 51 23.15 -7.51 -6.61
N GLN A 52 23.70 -6.52 -5.89
CA GLN A 52 24.68 -5.62 -6.48
C GLN A 52 26.07 -6.19 -6.22
N ASP A 53 26.95 -6.08 -7.22
CA ASP A 53 28.26 -6.73 -7.26
C ASP A 53 29.22 -6.38 -6.09
N ASP A 54 28.87 -5.45 -5.18
CA ASP A 54 29.73 -5.02 -4.06
C ASP A 54 29.01 -4.56 -2.75
N ALA A 55 27.76 -4.94 -2.45
CA ALA A 55 27.12 -4.51 -1.18
C ALA A 55 26.03 -5.43 -0.62
N GLU A 56 25.86 -5.39 0.72
CA GLU A 56 24.74 -5.93 1.52
C GLU A 56 23.34 -5.37 1.11
N ILE A 57 23.26 -4.56 0.05
CA ILE A 57 22.06 -3.84 -0.37
C ILE A 57 21.58 -4.37 -1.73
N SER A 58 20.50 -5.16 -1.70
CA SER A 58 19.82 -5.62 -2.92
C SER A 58 19.04 -4.49 -3.59
N LYS A 59 19.11 -4.39 -4.93
CA LYS A 59 18.33 -3.42 -5.72
C LYS A 59 16.99 -4.01 -6.15
N LYS A 60 15.91 -3.22 -6.08
CA LYS A 60 14.63 -3.58 -6.67
C LYS A 60 14.71 -3.48 -8.20
N LYS A 61 14.48 -4.58 -8.90
CA LYS A 61 14.19 -4.61 -10.34
C LYS A 61 12.72 -4.92 -10.56
N TYR A 62 11.99 -3.95 -11.08
CA TYR A 62 10.58 -4.13 -11.40
C TYR A 62 10.42 -4.99 -12.66
N ILE A 63 9.48 -5.93 -12.59
CA ILE A 63 9.16 -6.87 -13.66
C ILE A 63 7.66 -6.84 -13.96
N GLY A 64 7.31 -7.14 -15.21
CA GLY A 64 5.93 -7.09 -15.67
C GLY A 64 5.36 -5.67 -15.79
N ASN A 65 4.08 -5.61 -16.17
CA ASN A 65 3.35 -4.36 -16.32
C ASN A 65 2.67 -3.99 -15.00
N PRO A 66 2.84 -2.75 -14.50
CA PRO A 66 2.09 -2.26 -13.35
C PRO A 66 0.58 -2.43 -13.54
N GLN A 67 -0.11 -2.86 -12.49
CA GLN A 67 -1.56 -2.93 -12.47
C GLN A 67 -2.10 -1.69 -11.78
N THR A 68 -2.90 -0.89 -12.49
CA THR A 68 -3.53 0.30 -11.92
C THR A 68 -4.97 -0.01 -11.58
N ARG A 69 -5.38 0.31 -10.35
CA ARG A 69 -6.77 0.19 -9.90
C ARG A 69 -7.19 1.46 -9.17
N PHE A 70 -8.48 1.78 -9.29
CA PHE A 70 -9.08 2.89 -8.57
C PHE A 70 -9.89 2.34 -7.40
N SER A 71 -9.81 3.04 -6.27
CA SER A 71 -10.60 2.72 -5.08
C SER A 71 -11.22 4.01 -4.56
N THR A 72 -12.44 3.91 -4.07
CA THR A 72 -13.14 5.00 -3.40
C THR A 72 -13.23 4.68 -1.92
N ILE A 73 -12.95 5.68 -1.09
CA ILE A 73 -13.08 5.59 0.36
C ILE A 73 -13.86 6.79 0.87
N SER A 74 -14.96 6.55 1.59
CA SER A 74 -15.77 7.64 2.14
C SER A 74 -15.08 8.31 3.32
N TYR A 75 -15.49 9.52 3.67
CA TYR A 75 -15.04 10.16 4.91
C TYR A 75 -15.41 9.35 6.16
N GLU A 76 -16.53 8.64 6.13
CA GLU A 76 -16.94 7.73 7.20
C GLU A 76 -15.99 6.53 7.32
N ASP A 77 -15.61 5.92 6.20
CA ASP A 77 -14.62 4.83 6.18
C ASP A 77 -13.27 5.30 6.75
N ILE A 78 -12.82 6.51 6.40
CA ILE A 78 -11.61 7.11 6.98
C ILE A 78 -11.76 7.29 8.50
N LYS A 79 -12.89 7.80 8.99
CA LYS A 79 -13.15 7.95 10.44
C LYS A 79 -13.14 6.60 11.16
N ASN A 80 -13.74 5.58 10.56
CA ASN A 80 -13.74 4.21 11.10
C ASN A 80 -12.34 3.60 11.12
N LEU A 81 -11.55 3.79 10.05
CA LEU A 81 -10.14 3.37 10.04
C LEU A 81 -9.33 4.11 11.10
N LEU A 82 -9.56 5.41 11.29
CA LEU A 82 -8.88 6.23 12.29
C LEU A 82 -9.17 5.76 13.72
N SER A 83 -10.43 5.43 14.03
CA SER A 83 -10.80 4.93 15.36
C SER A 83 -10.18 3.56 15.66
N GLU A 84 -10.09 2.69 14.65
CA GLU A 84 -9.38 1.40 14.77
C GLU A 84 -7.85 1.55 14.89
N ILE A 85 -7.28 2.69 14.51
CA ILE A 85 -5.83 2.93 14.48
C ILE A 85 -5.30 3.47 15.83
N GLN A 86 -6.17 3.78 16.80
CA GLN A 86 -5.79 4.28 18.15
C GLN A 86 -4.67 5.33 18.11
N MET A 87 -4.72 6.26 17.16
CA MET A 87 -3.77 7.37 17.18
C MET A 87 -4.32 8.45 18.08
N GLU A 88 -3.56 8.81 19.11
CA GLU A 88 -3.75 10.04 19.86
C GLU A 88 -3.55 11.20 18.87
N ILE A 89 -4.65 11.69 18.29
CA ILE A 89 -4.64 12.86 17.42
C ILE A 89 -4.46 14.08 18.34
N ASN A 90 -3.24 14.28 18.79
CA ASN A 90 -2.82 15.52 19.44
C ASN A 90 -2.36 16.47 18.32
N ASP A 91 -3.27 17.37 17.94
CA ASP A 91 -3.08 18.56 17.10
C ASP A 91 -2.71 18.38 15.60
N ARG A 92 -3.48 19.12 14.78
CA ARG A 92 -3.34 19.41 13.33
C ARG A 92 -2.88 18.26 12.41
N LEU A 93 -3.77 17.85 11.51
CA LEU A 93 -3.47 16.97 10.37
C LEU A 93 -2.37 17.58 9.46
N SER A 94 -1.12 17.21 9.71
CA SER A 94 -0.02 17.50 8.79
C SER A 94 -0.11 16.59 7.55
N PRO A 95 0.42 16.99 6.39
CA PRO A 95 0.50 16.12 5.21
C PRO A 95 1.21 14.79 5.48
N GLU A 96 2.21 14.77 6.36
CA GLU A 96 2.91 13.54 6.76
C GLU A 96 2.02 12.61 7.60
N LEU A 97 1.25 13.18 8.52
CA LEU A 97 0.28 12.42 9.32
C LEU A 97 -0.79 11.81 8.41
N ILE A 98 -1.28 12.58 7.43
CA ILE A 98 -2.23 12.12 6.41
C ILE A 98 -1.64 10.96 5.61
N ASN A 99 -0.41 11.08 5.11
CA ASN A 99 0.25 10.00 4.37
C ASN A 99 0.40 8.73 5.22
N LYS A 100 0.78 8.86 6.49
CA LYS A 100 0.87 7.72 7.42
C LYS A 100 -0.49 7.08 7.68
N ILE A 101 -1.56 7.87 7.78
CA ILE A 101 -2.93 7.36 7.92
C ILE A 101 -3.31 6.53 6.69
N PHE A 102 -3.13 7.09 5.49
CA PHE A 102 -3.44 6.37 4.25
C PHE A 102 -2.55 5.13 4.06
N GLN A 103 -1.28 5.16 4.47
CA GLN A 103 -0.39 4.01 4.42
C GLN A 103 -0.85 2.88 5.36
N LYS A 104 -1.17 3.21 6.61
CA LYS A 104 -1.73 2.23 7.57
C LYS A 104 -3.11 1.73 7.13
N GLY A 105 -3.93 2.61 6.56
CA GLY A 105 -5.23 2.26 6.00
C GLY A 105 -5.11 1.25 4.86
N LEU A 106 -4.19 1.50 3.91
CA LEU A 106 -3.88 0.59 2.81
C LEU A 106 -3.46 -0.79 3.34
N LEU A 107 -2.52 -0.84 4.30
CA LEU A 107 -2.09 -2.09 4.93
C LEU A 107 -3.27 -2.87 5.52
N LYS A 108 -4.09 -2.23 6.36
CA LYS A 108 -5.24 -2.87 7.01
C LYS A 108 -6.28 -3.38 6.02
N ILE A 109 -6.58 -2.60 4.98
CA ILE A 109 -7.53 -3.01 3.94
C ILE A 109 -7.00 -4.26 3.23
N THR A 110 -5.74 -4.24 2.78
CA THR A 110 -5.12 -5.40 2.14
C THR A 110 -5.13 -6.63 3.04
N GLN A 111 -4.86 -6.47 4.34
CA GLN A 111 -4.96 -7.55 5.33
C GLN A 111 -6.38 -8.11 5.45
N LYS A 112 -7.40 -7.25 5.58
CA LYS A 112 -8.81 -7.66 5.61
C LYS A 112 -9.23 -8.35 4.30
N GLU A 113 -8.73 -7.89 3.15
CA GLU A 113 -8.97 -8.55 1.86
C GLU A 113 -8.34 -9.95 1.81
N CYS A 114 -7.15 -10.13 2.40
CA CYS A 114 -6.50 -11.45 2.54
C CYS A 114 -7.36 -12.39 3.38
N GLU A 115 -7.82 -11.94 4.54
CA GLU A 115 -8.66 -12.71 5.46
C GLU A 115 -9.99 -13.13 4.82
N LYS A 116 -10.54 -12.28 3.94
CA LYS A 116 -11.75 -12.57 3.16
C LYS A 116 -11.51 -13.44 1.92
N GLY A 117 -10.25 -13.71 1.57
CA GLY A 117 -9.88 -14.50 0.40
C GLY A 117 -10.16 -13.82 -0.95
N ILE A 118 -10.23 -12.48 -0.99
CA ILE A 118 -10.60 -11.71 -2.20
C ILE A 118 -9.41 -11.02 -2.88
N THR A 119 -8.18 -11.23 -2.40
CA THR A 119 -6.98 -10.62 -3.00
C THR A 119 -6.60 -11.25 -4.32
N TRP A 120 -6.02 -10.44 -5.21
CA TRP A 120 -5.46 -10.91 -6.49
C TRP A 120 -4.18 -11.72 -6.34
N TYR A 121 -3.53 -11.65 -5.18
CA TYR A 121 -2.19 -12.18 -4.96
C TYR A 121 -2.17 -13.49 -4.17
N HIS A 122 -3.35 -14.00 -3.77
CA HIS A 122 -3.49 -15.23 -2.99
C HIS A 122 -2.57 -15.27 -1.74
N SER A 123 -2.42 -14.12 -1.09
CA SER A 123 -1.53 -13.92 0.06
C SER A 123 -2.27 -14.03 1.40
N GLN A 124 -1.51 -14.23 2.48
CA GLN A 124 -2.00 -14.09 3.86
C GLN A 124 -1.84 -12.65 4.36
N ALA A 125 -2.63 -12.26 5.37
CA ALA A 125 -2.61 -10.91 5.93
C ALA A 125 -1.22 -10.50 6.47
N ASN A 126 -0.55 -11.42 7.16
CA ASN A 126 0.79 -11.18 7.72
C ASN A 126 1.91 -11.12 6.67
N ASN A 127 1.61 -11.37 5.39
CA ASN A 127 2.60 -11.21 4.32
C ASN A 127 2.82 -9.76 3.88
N TRP A 128 2.06 -8.81 4.42
CA TRP A 128 2.12 -7.41 4.02
C TRP A 128 2.75 -6.56 5.10
N ILE A 129 3.70 -5.72 4.69
CA ILE A 129 4.46 -4.85 5.57
C ILE A 129 4.48 -3.41 5.03
N ILE A 130 4.64 -2.46 5.94
CA ILE A 130 5.13 -1.13 5.58
C ILE A 130 6.65 -1.27 5.43
N PRO A 131 7.22 -1.03 4.24
CA PRO A 131 8.67 -1.08 4.08
C PRO A 131 9.29 0.00 4.97
N ASN A 132 10.33 -0.34 5.73
CA ASN A 132 11.13 0.66 6.41
C ASN A 132 11.61 1.66 5.35
N GLU A 133 11.43 2.96 5.59
CA GLU A 133 12.14 3.97 4.82
C GLU A 133 13.62 3.60 4.90
N LEU A 134 14.22 3.24 3.76
CA LEU A 134 15.66 3.11 3.67
C LEU A 134 16.22 4.50 4.05
N GLN A 135 16.65 4.62 5.31
CA GLN A 135 17.43 5.77 5.80
C GLN A 135 18.82 5.70 5.20
#